data_AF-A0A316R768-F1
#
_entry.id   AF-A0A316R768-F1
#
_cell.length_a   1.000
_cell.length_b   1.000
_cell.length_c   1.000
_cell.angle_alpha   90.00
_cell.angle_beta   90.00
_cell.angle_gamma   90.00
#
_symmetry.space_group_name_H-M   'P 1'
#
loop_
_entity.id
_entity.type
_entity.pdbx_description
1 polymer ?
#
loop_
_entity_poly.entity_id
_entity_poly.type
_entity_poly.pdbx_seq_one_letter_code
_entity_poly.pdbx_strand_id
1 'polypeptide(L)' 'ETARCLGCGATIVDANKCIGCGLCTTKCEFDAIHLRRERPECSTMVPTEDKFKVILPYMLKRKMKIVFGKKDHTPHA' A
#
# COMPACT_ATOMS: atom_id res chain seq x y z
N GLU A 1 -13.28 -29.17 -3.54
CA GLU A 1 -12.28 -28.68 -4.52
C GLU A 1 -10.99 -28.13 -3.90
N THR A 2 -10.94 -27.76 -2.62
CA THR A 2 -9.75 -27.18 -1.95
C THR A 2 -8.60 -28.14 -1.62
N ALA A 3 -8.77 -29.45 -1.85
CA ALA A 3 -7.74 -30.46 -1.55
C ALA A 3 -6.66 -30.60 -2.63
N ARG A 4 -6.88 -30.02 -3.82
CA ARG A 4 -6.08 -30.32 -5.02
C ARG A 4 -4.93 -29.33 -5.29
N CYS A 5 -4.93 -28.17 -4.63
CA CYS A 5 -4.15 -27.01 -5.10
C CYS A 5 -2.74 -26.90 -4.51
N LEU A 6 -2.48 -27.37 -3.28
CA LEU A 6 -1.20 -27.10 -2.59
C LEU A 6 -0.70 -28.20 -1.63
N GLY A 7 -1.37 -29.36 -1.54
CA GLY A 7 -1.00 -30.40 -0.57
C GLY A 7 -1.25 -30.04 0.91
N CYS A 8 -1.53 -28.78 1.24
CA CYS A 8 -2.03 -28.31 2.52
C CYS A 8 -3.41 -27.64 2.33
N GLY A 9 -4.44 -28.12 3.01
CA GLY A 9 -5.78 -27.52 2.96
C GLY A 9 -5.77 -26.09 3.51
N ALA A 10 -6.51 -25.19 2.84
CA ALA A 10 -6.75 -23.80 3.19
C ALA A 10 -5.50 -22.89 3.30
N THR A 11 -5.38 -21.93 2.37
CA THR A 11 -4.46 -20.79 2.53
C THR A 11 -4.97 -19.87 3.63
N ILE A 12 -4.25 -19.84 4.76
CA ILE A 12 -4.55 -18.95 5.89
C ILE A 12 -3.69 -17.69 5.75
N VAL A 13 -4.34 -16.53 5.79
CA VAL A 13 -3.67 -15.22 5.76
C VAL A 13 -3.60 -14.68 7.19
N ASP A 14 -2.39 -14.44 7.68
CA ASP A 14 -2.17 -13.63 8.88
C ASP A 14 -2.14 -12.15 8.49
N ALA A 15 -3.16 -11.40 8.91
CA ALA A 15 -3.29 -9.99 8.57
C ALA A 15 -2.15 -9.12 9.12
N ASN A 16 -1.49 -9.53 10.20
CA ASN A 16 -0.36 -8.78 10.77
C ASN A 16 0.93 -8.97 9.96
N LYS A 17 1.03 -10.07 9.20
CA LYS A 17 2.18 -10.38 8.33
C LYS A 17 1.93 -10.04 6.87
N CYS A 18 0.66 -10.01 6.45
CA CYS A 18 0.28 -9.69 5.09
C CYS A 18 0.59 -8.23 4.76
N ILE A 19 1.51 -8.00 3.81
CA ILE A 19 1.84 -6.64 3.32
C ILE A 19 1.02 -6.23 2.09
N GLY A 20 0.08 -7.08 1.63
CA GLY A 20 -0.74 -6.78 0.46
C GLY A 20 0.02 -6.73 -0.87
N CYS A 21 1.06 -7.55 -1.05
CA CYS A 21 1.83 -7.59 -2.30
C CYS A 21 1.05 -8.15 -3.51
N GLY A 22 -0.01 -8.94 -3.27
CA GLY A 22 -0.85 -9.52 -4.32
C GLY A 22 -0.28 -10.77 -5.02
N LEU A 23 0.87 -11.29 -4.59
CA LEU A 23 1.44 -12.51 -5.20
C LEU A 23 0.53 -13.74 -5.05
N CYS A 24 -0.24 -13.82 -3.97
CA CYS A 24 -1.19 -14.91 -3.75
C CYS A 24 -2.34 -14.89 -4.77
N THR A 25 -2.78 -13.72 -5.24
CA THR A 25 -3.88 -13.60 -6.21
C THR A 25 -3.44 -14.04 -7.60
N THR A 26 -2.16 -13.85 -7.95
CA THR A 26 -1.62 -14.28 -9.27
C THR A 26 -1.28 -15.76 -9.33
N LYS A 27 -1.08 -16.41 -8.17
CA LYS A 27 -0.73 -17.84 -8.07
C LYS A 27 -1.96 -18.74 -7.90
N CYS A 28 -3.11 -18.18 -7.56
CA CYS A 28 -4.32 -18.96 -7.37
C CYS A 28 -4.91 -19.38 -8.73
N GLU A 29 -4.85 -20.67 -9.07
CA GLU A 29 -5.42 -21.21 -10.32
C GLU A 29 -6.95 -21.15 -10.38
N PHE A 30 -7.58 -20.94 -9.23
CA PHE A 30 -9.04 -20.96 -9.04
C PHE A 30 -9.62 -19.57 -8.82
N ASP A 31 -8.78 -18.52 -8.87
CA ASP A 31 -9.17 -17.12 -8.59
C ASP A 31 -9.90 -16.92 -7.25
N ALA A 32 -9.64 -17.78 -6.25
CA ALA A 32 -10.36 -17.76 -4.97
C ALA A 32 -9.85 -16.68 -3.99
N ILE A 33 -8.74 -16.02 -4.31
CA ILE A 33 -8.08 -15.03 -3.43
C ILE A 33 -8.16 -13.66 -4.09
N HIS A 34 -8.73 -12.69 -3.36
CA HIS A 34 -8.85 -11.31 -3.83
C HIS A 34 -8.20 -10.34 -2.85
N LEU A 35 -7.51 -9.33 -3.39
CA LEU A 35 -6.92 -8.24 -2.61
C LEU A 35 -7.68 -6.94 -2.91
N ARG A 36 -8.16 -6.28 -1.86
CA ARG A 36 -8.86 -4.99 -1.95
C ARG A 36 -7.97 -3.89 -1.41
N ARG A 37 -7.85 -2.78 -2.15
CA ARG A 37 -7.18 -1.57 -1.67
C ARG A 37 -8.20 -0.69 -0.96
N GLU A 38 -7.97 -0.40 0.31
CA GLU A 38 -8.81 0.55 1.07
C GLU A 38 -8.63 1.98 0.56
N ARG A 39 -7.42 2.30 0.08
CA ARG A 39 -7.03 3.62 -0.41
C ARG A 39 -6.52 3.53 -1.85
N PRO A 40 -7.41 3.42 -2.84
CA PRO A 40 -7.02 3.26 -4.24
C PRO A 40 -6.20 4.44 -4.76
N GLU A 41 -6.38 5.64 -4.21
CA GLU A 41 -5.64 6.85 -4.58
C GLU A 41 -4.13 6.76 -4.32
N CYS A 42 -3.71 5.89 -3.39
CA CYS A 42 -2.30 5.66 -3.08
C CYS A 42 -1.59 4.68 -4.05
N SER A 43 -2.32 4.10 -5.00
CA SER A 43 -1.77 3.14 -5.97
C SER A 43 -1.53 3.74 -7.37
N THR A 44 -1.80 5.03 -7.55
CA THR A 44 -1.54 5.74 -8.81
C THR A 44 -0.04 5.87 -9.04
N MET A 45 0.49 5.06 -9.94
CA MET A 45 1.87 5.17 -10.40
C MET A 45 1.99 6.27 -11.46
N VAL A 46 3.09 7.01 -11.42
CA VAL A 46 3.43 8.03 -12.44
C VAL A 46 4.82 7.74 -13.01
N PRO A 47 5.07 8.07 -14.28
CA PRO A 47 6.41 7.97 -14.88
C PRO A 47 7.44 8.73 -14.05
N THR A 48 8.70 8.28 -14.08
CA THR A 48 9.76 8.89 -13.26
C THR A 48 10.06 10.31 -13.70
N GLU A 49 9.95 10.61 -15.00
CA GLU A 49 10.14 11.93 -15.57
C GLU A 49 9.12 12.95 -15.02
N ASP A 50 7.91 12.51 -14.70
CA ASP A 50 6.82 13.35 -14.20
C ASP A 50 6.74 13.42 -12.67
N LYS A 51 7.63 12.72 -11.96
CA LYS A 51 7.65 12.63 -10.50
C LYS A 51 7.63 14.01 -9.82
N PHE A 52 8.37 14.98 -10.36
CA PHE A 52 8.44 16.33 -9.79
C PHE A 52 7.11 17.07 -9.83
N LYS A 53 6.28 16.87 -10.86
CA LYS A 53 4.97 17.52 -10.99
C LYS A 53 4.05 17.14 -9.81
N VAL A 54 4.13 15.89 -9.38
CA VAL A 54 3.27 15.35 -8.31
C VAL A 54 3.84 15.63 -6.92
N ILE A 55 5.17 15.58 -6.77
CA ILE A 55 5.82 15.74 -5.47
C ILE A 55 5.96 17.22 -5.05
N LEU A 56 6.24 18.12 -5.99
CA LEU A 56 6.46 19.55 -5.70
C LEU A 56 5.32 20.23 -4.92
N PRO A 57 4.03 20.04 -5.24
CA PRO A 57 2.95 20.66 -4.46
C PRO A 57 2.92 20.16 -3.01
N TYR A 58 3.16 18.86 -2.78
CA TYR A 58 3.26 18.30 -1.43
C TYR A 58 4.48 18.87 -0.68
N MET A 59 5.63 18.98 -1.35
CA MET A 59 6.84 19.57 -0.78
C MET A 59 6.63 21.03 -0.37
N LEU A 60 6.02 21.84 -1.25
CA LEU A 60 5.70 23.25 -0.96
C LEU A 60 4.75 23.36 0.23
N LYS A 61 3.64 22.59 0.23
CA LYS A 61 2.69 22.55 1.34
C LYS A 61 3.36 22.17 2.66
N ARG A 62 4.23 21.17 2.64
CA ARG A 62 5.00 20.73 3.82
C ARG A 62 5.99 21.79 4.27
N LYS A 63 6.74 22.42 3.35
CA LYS A 63 7.67 23.51 3.68
C LYS A 63 6.96 24.68 4.34
N MET A 64 5.82 25.10 3.79
CA MET A 64 5.02 26.17 4.39
C MET A 64 4.53 25.77 5.78
N LYS A 65 4.07 24.54 5.99
CA LYS A 65 3.70 24.07 7.33
C LYS A 65 4.87 24.06 8.33
N ILE A 66 6.10 23.75 7.88
CA ILE A 66 7.29 23.76 8.74
C ILE A 66 7.75 25.18 9.09
N VAL A 67 7.66 26.11 8.13
CA VAL A 67 8.10 27.51 8.32
C VAL A 67 7.06 28.32 9.10
N PHE A 68 5.77 28.13 8.82
CA PHE A 68 4.67 28.89 9.43
C PHE A 68 4.00 28.18 10.61
N GLY A 69 4.17 26.86 10.78
CA GLY A 69 3.64 26.12 11.92
C GLY A 69 4.53 26.29 13.15
N LYS A 70 3.93 26.57 14.32
CA LYS A 70 4.64 26.53 15.61
C LYS A 70 5.31 25.16 15.76
N LYS A 71 6.59 25.15 16.19
CA LYS A 71 7.31 23.92 16.53
C LYS A 71 6.77 23.39 17.85
N ASP A 72 5.62 22.73 17.83
CA ASP A 72 5.21 21.90 18.95
C ASP A 72 6.02 20.61 18.85
N HIS A 73 7.17 20.60 19.54
CA HIS A 73 7.95 19.39 19.72
C HIS A 73 7.18 18.47 20.67
N THR A 74 6.23 17.68 20.16
CA THR A 74 5.83 16.44 20.81
C THR A 74 6.64 15.31 20.18
N PRO A 75 7.63 14.75 20.88
CA PRO A 75 8.23 13.50 20.43
C PRO A 75 7.14 12.44 20.57
N HIS A 76 6.65 11.92 19.44
CA HIS A 76 5.87 10.68 19.34
C HIS A 76 4.81 10.47 20.45
N ALA A 77 3.59 10.97 20.20
CA ALA A 77 2.40 10.30 20.72
C ALA A 77 1.94 9.27 19.69
#